data_AF-A0A3M1D264-F1
#
_entry.id   AF-A0A3M1D264-F1
#
_cell.length_a   1.000
_cell.length_b   1.000
_cell.length_c   1.000
_cell.angle_alpha   90.00
_cell.angle_beta   90.00
_cell.angle_gamma   90.00
#
_symmetry.space_group_name_H-M   'P 1'
#
loop_
_entity.id
_entity.type
_entity.pdbx_description
1 polymer ?
#
loop_
_entity_poly.entity_id
_entity_poly.type
_entity_poly.pdbx_seq_one_letter_code
_entity_poly.pdbx_strand_id
1 'polypeptide(L)'
;MGFESGSIGETGSHTPPDDRHGNCRRRSYTRAVVPRPSSGRQRRGQKGCRTPANGTFRLTAAGWRRTHTTVAPVDAYARGVWFRAECTSFRRPFFMLAHHDDEIPCAGVLGLMGERARVCWLTNSDGLYFESDLEPAAYGELRKKEGIESVKLAGVAPERTRCLDFSEVEIYRHLAALHSGKMTIGQAGDLFDAMFESVEQAVEWAEPDAVFMQAWQGGHPEHDLSHFLCRLAVERWVEKGNPPPAMFHMPAYEYTVLLAFRFNPLYRGQRIRMKLLPAELDRKLRMISCYPSQQRLFEKFRKVLGALSIPSAMLGRPRTLEQWLSVEEFGPVPEGIDYTASTHFHEFFDYMFEDFEGTPVSFSGSVRPVVLHLLRSYSSRKLKNTAESQ
;
A
#
# COMPACT_ATOMS: atom_id res chain seq x y z
N MET A 1 61.67 30.84 -17.03
CA MET A 1 61.91 29.38 -17.10
C MET A 1 60.57 28.72 -16.84
N GLY A 2 59.92 27.97 -17.70
CA GLY A 2 60.12 27.58 -19.09
C GLY A 2 58.82 26.86 -19.47
N PHE A 3 58.18 27.31 -20.55
CA PHE A 3 57.05 26.64 -21.17
C PHE A 3 57.56 25.37 -21.85
N GLU A 4 56.85 24.25 -21.70
CA GLU A 4 56.87 23.19 -22.70
C GLU A 4 55.45 22.70 -23.02
N SER A 5 55.17 22.81 -24.31
CA SER A 5 54.02 22.37 -25.08
C SER A 5 54.17 20.90 -25.48
N GLY A 6 53.07 20.14 -25.47
CA GLY A 6 52.99 18.81 -26.08
C GLY A 6 51.61 18.58 -26.70
N SER A 7 51.60 18.36 -28.02
CA SER A 7 50.46 18.31 -28.94
C SER A 7 49.90 16.91 -29.19
N ILE A 8 48.56 16.84 -29.37
CA ILE A 8 47.75 16.15 -30.42
C ILE A 8 48.03 14.67 -30.78
N GLY A 9 46.94 13.88 -30.71
CA GLY A 9 46.68 12.60 -31.41
C GLY A 9 45.82 11.70 -30.50
N GLU A 10 44.69 11.08 -30.85
CA GLU A 10 44.02 10.76 -32.12
C GLU A 10 42.50 10.66 -31.87
N THR A 11 41.73 10.94 -32.91
CA THR A 11 40.27 10.85 -32.96
C THR A 11 39.80 9.40 -33.12
N GLY A 12 39.30 8.79 -32.05
CA GLY A 12 38.51 7.56 -32.11
C GLY A 12 37.03 7.90 -32.22
N SER A 13 36.43 7.62 -33.38
CA SER A 13 35.00 7.77 -33.65
C SER A 13 34.18 6.73 -32.85
N HIS A 14 33.61 7.14 -31.73
CA HIS A 14 32.52 6.39 -31.10
C HIS A 14 31.18 6.94 -31.60
N THR A 15 30.53 6.18 -32.46
CA THR A 15 29.12 6.31 -32.78
C THR A 15 28.31 5.98 -31.53
N PRO A 16 27.48 6.90 -31.00
CA PRO A 16 26.56 6.56 -29.93
C PRO A 16 25.45 5.65 -30.47
N PRO A 17 24.89 4.74 -29.65
CA PRO A 17 23.73 3.96 -30.04
C PRO A 17 22.54 4.89 -30.32
N ASP A 18 21.79 4.52 -31.35
CA ASP A 18 20.55 5.13 -31.84
C ASP A 18 19.48 5.09 -30.74
N ASP A 19 19.52 6.07 -29.82
CA ASP A 19 18.44 6.36 -28.88
C ASP A 19 17.24 6.88 -29.66
N ARG A 20 16.46 5.94 -30.19
CA ARG A 20 15.09 6.19 -30.62
C ARG A 20 14.24 6.37 -29.37
N HIS A 21 14.37 7.55 -28.75
CA HIS A 21 13.34 8.09 -27.89
C HIS A 21 12.08 8.29 -28.72
N GLY A 22 11.24 7.24 -28.71
CA GLY A 22 9.88 7.28 -29.20
C GLY A 22 9.14 8.34 -28.42
N ASN A 23 8.95 9.48 -29.09
CA ASN A 23 8.11 10.58 -28.69
C ASN A 23 6.78 10.03 -28.13
N CYS A 24 6.65 10.01 -26.81
CA CYS A 24 5.45 9.55 -26.10
C CYS A 24 4.35 10.59 -26.33
N ARG A 25 3.77 10.55 -27.54
CA ARG A 25 2.67 11.41 -27.93
C ARG A 25 1.48 11.06 -27.04
N ARG A 26 1.08 12.04 -26.21
CA ARG A 26 -0.23 12.12 -25.55
C ARG A 26 -1.32 11.62 -26.51
N ARG A 27 -1.76 10.37 -26.33
CA ARG A 27 -2.97 9.87 -26.99
C ARG A 27 -4.14 10.20 -26.07
N SER A 28 -5.01 11.07 -26.56
CA SER A 28 -6.38 11.23 -26.09
C SER A 28 -7.07 9.86 -26.01
N TYR A 29 -7.65 9.54 -24.86
CA TYR A 29 -8.43 8.33 -24.60
C TYR A 29 -9.54 8.13 -25.65
N THR A 30 -9.29 7.31 -26.66
CA THR A 30 -10.35 6.71 -27.48
C THR A 30 -10.65 5.32 -26.94
N ARG A 31 -11.90 5.16 -26.49
CA ARG A 31 -12.51 3.95 -25.92
C ARG A 31 -12.31 2.75 -26.86
N ALA A 32 -11.49 1.77 -26.47
CA ALA A 32 -11.39 0.49 -27.16
C ALA A 32 -12.56 -0.42 -26.74
N VAL A 33 -13.27 -0.96 -27.74
CA VAL A 33 -14.31 -1.99 -27.53
C VAL A 33 -13.59 -3.33 -27.37
N VAL A 34 -13.63 -3.89 -26.15
CA VAL A 34 -13.03 -5.19 -25.82
C VAL A 34 -13.92 -6.33 -26.34
N PRO A 35 -13.38 -7.33 -27.08
CA PRO A 35 -14.15 -8.50 -27.48
C PRO A 35 -14.41 -9.44 -26.29
N ARG A 36 -15.62 -9.97 -26.21
CA ARG A 36 -16.06 -10.92 -25.16
C ARG A 36 -15.32 -12.27 -25.29
N PRO A 37 -14.73 -12.82 -24.22
CA PRO A 37 -14.29 -14.21 -24.23
C PRO A 37 -15.48 -15.16 -24.03
N SER A 38 -15.45 -16.27 -24.76
CA SER A 38 -16.41 -17.38 -24.72
C SER A 38 -16.34 -18.13 -23.37
N SER A 39 -17.45 -18.16 -22.64
CA SER A 39 -17.55 -18.78 -21.32
C SER A 39 -17.70 -20.30 -21.39
N GLY A 40 -16.63 -21.03 -21.05
CA GLY A 40 -16.68 -22.44 -20.66
C GLY A 40 -17.20 -22.56 -19.21
N ARG A 41 -18.38 -23.15 -19.04
CA ARG A 41 -19.12 -23.20 -17.76
C ARG A 41 -18.62 -24.36 -16.89
N GLN A 42 -17.68 -24.10 -15.97
CA GLN A 42 -17.36 -25.04 -14.87
C GLN A 42 -18.32 -24.83 -13.69
N ARG A 43 -19.06 -25.88 -13.31
CA ARG A 43 -19.87 -25.93 -12.08
C ARG A 43 -18.96 -26.05 -10.86
N ARG A 44 -18.89 -25.03 -10.01
CA ARG A 44 -18.32 -25.13 -8.64
C ARG A 44 -19.43 -25.27 -7.61
N GLY A 45 -19.29 -26.27 -6.74
CA GLY A 45 -20.17 -26.50 -5.60
C GLY A 45 -20.08 -25.38 -4.57
N GLN A 46 -21.25 -24.91 -4.11
CA GLN A 46 -21.38 -23.99 -2.99
C GLN A 46 -20.89 -24.66 -1.71
N LYS A 47 -19.74 -24.22 -1.19
CA LYS A 47 -19.40 -24.40 0.23
C LYS A 47 -19.98 -23.20 0.98
N GLY A 48 -20.83 -23.47 1.97
CA GLY A 48 -21.48 -22.45 2.79
C GLY A 48 -20.47 -21.55 3.47
N CYS A 49 -20.56 -20.25 3.19
CA CYS A 49 -19.79 -19.22 3.86
C CYS A 49 -20.35 -19.04 5.27
N ARG A 50 -19.64 -19.55 6.29
CA ARG A 50 -19.95 -19.25 7.70
C ARG A 50 -19.46 -17.84 7.99
N THR A 51 -20.38 -16.93 8.32
CA THR A 51 -20.04 -15.60 8.82
C THR A 51 -19.20 -15.73 10.09
N PRO A 52 -18.03 -15.08 10.20
CA PRO A 52 -17.24 -15.13 11.42
C PRO A 52 -18.02 -14.47 12.57
N ALA A 53 -18.03 -15.13 13.73
CA ALA A 53 -18.64 -14.58 14.95
C ALA A 53 -17.86 -13.34 15.43
N ASN A 54 -18.61 -12.29 15.81
CA ASN A 54 -18.04 -11.07 16.38
C ASN A 54 -17.52 -11.36 17.80
N GLY A 55 -16.19 -11.38 17.98
CA GLY A 55 -15.54 -11.45 19.28
C GLY A 55 -14.92 -10.10 19.65
N THR A 56 -14.90 -9.77 20.94
CA THR A 56 -14.00 -8.73 21.45
C THR A 56 -12.58 -9.27 21.52
N PHE A 57 -11.66 -8.50 20.98
CA PHE A 57 -10.26 -8.75 21.09
C PHE A 57 -9.75 -8.04 22.35
N ARG A 58 -9.01 -8.74 23.20
CA ARG A 58 -8.33 -8.17 24.37
C ARG A 58 -6.84 -8.43 24.23
N LEU A 59 -6.03 -7.40 24.40
CA LEU A 59 -4.58 -7.55 24.49
C LEU A 59 -4.28 -8.31 25.79
N THR A 60 -3.68 -9.49 25.68
CA THR A 60 -3.15 -10.25 26.82
C THR A 60 -1.64 -10.34 26.69
N ALA A 61 -0.93 -10.68 27.78
CA ALA A 61 0.51 -10.93 27.75
C ALA A 61 0.93 -12.04 26.75
N ALA A 62 -0.03 -12.85 26.25
CA ALA A 62 0.19 -13.90 25.26
C ALA A 62 -0.31 -13.52 23.84
N GLY A 63 -0.49 -12.23 23.57
CA GLY A 63 -1.04 -11.72 22.30
C GLY A 63 -2.56 -11.50 22.33
N TRP A 64 -3.13 -11.21 21.16
CA TRP A 64 -4.58 -11.05 21.00
C TRP A 64 -5.26 -12.42 21.14
N ARG A 65 -5.93 -12.67 22.27
CA ARG A 65 -6.83 -13.82 22.40
C ARG A 65 -8.27 -13.37 22.13
N ARG A 66 -8.94 -14.10 21.24
CA ARG A 66 -10.35 -13.93 20.94
C ARG A 66 -11.19 -14.41 22.12
N THR A 67 -11.49 -13.55 23.08
CA THR A 67 -12.45 -13.88 24.14
C THR A 67 -13.85 -13.91 23.52
N HIS A 68 -14.51 -15.08 23.58
CA HIS A 68 -15.87 -15.30 23.08
C HIS A 68 -16.93 -14.72 24.02
N THR A 69 -16.71 -13.50 24.51
CA THR A 69 -17.78 -12.72 25.12
C THR A 69 -18.50 -12.00 24.00
N THR A 70 -19.79 -12.32 23.81
CA THR A 70 -20.73 -11.55 22.99
C THR A 70 -20.94 -10.18 23.62
N VAL A 71 -19.96 -9.30 23.43
CA VAL A 71 -20.12 -7.87 23.70
C VAL A 71 -20.92 -7.31 22.54
N ALA A 72 -21.98 -6.56 22.84
CA ALA A 72 -22.75 -5.81 21.84
C ALA A 72 -21.79 -5.07 20.89
N PRO A 73 -22.11 -4.93 19.59
CA PRO A 73 -21.22 -4.28 18.65
C PRO A 73 -20.90 -2.87 19.14
N VAL A 74 -19.69 -2.70 19.69
CA VAL A 74 -19.18 -1.40 20.11
C VAL A 74 -19.08 -0.55 18.85
N ASP A 75 -19.74 0.61 18.88
CA ASP A 75 -19.70 1.60 17.80
C ASP A 75 -18.26 1.91 17.37
N ALA A 76 -18.05 2.16 16.07
CA ALA A 76 -16.72 2.35 15.51
C ALA A 76 -16.00 3.57 16.11
N TYR A 77 -16.73 4.63 16.50
CA TYR A 77 -16.13 5.79 17.15
C TYR A 77 -15.76 5.52 18.61
N ALA A 78 -16.60 4.78 19.34
CA ALA A 78 -16.23 4.34 20.68
C ALA A 78 -14.92 3.54 20.63
N ARG A 79 -14.76 2.61 19.68
CA ARG A 79 -13.48 1.91 19.44
C ARG A 79 -12.33 2.86 19.13
N GLY A 80 -12.57 3.94 18.38
CA GLY A 80 -11.55 4.96 18.10
C GLY A 80 -11.05 5.68 19.35
N VAL A 81 -11.92 5.93 20.34
CA VAL A 81 -11.53 6.50 21.64
C VAL A 81 -10.63 5.54 22.41
N TRP A 82 -11.00 4.25 22.48
CA TRP A 82 -10.17 3.22 23.11
C TRP A 82 -8.83 3.06 22.40
N PHE A 83 -8.86 2.99 21.07
CA PHE A 83 -7.67 2.80 20.27
C PHE A 83 -6.67 3.96 20.40
N ARG A 84 -7.15 5.20 20.54
CA ARG A 84 -6.30 6.35 20.84
C ARG A 84 -5.50 6.16 22.13
N ALA A 85 -6.13 5.61 23.18
CA ALA A 85 -5.41 5.28 24.41
C ALA A 85 -4.46 4.09 24.20
N GLU A 86 -4.85 3.10 23.41
CA GLU A 86 -4.01 1.95 23.07
C GLU A 86 -2.74 2.37 22.31
N CYS A 87 -2.80 3.40 21.46
CA CYS A 87 -1.63 3.94 20.75
C CYS A 87 -0.47 4.32 21.68
N THR A 88 -0.73 4.69 22.93
CA THR A 88 0.34 5.00 23.89
C THR A 88 1.06 3.76 24.39
N SER A 89 0.48 2.57 24.24
CA SER A 89 1.08 1.30 24.68
C SER A 89 2.10 0.70 23.70
N PHE A 90 2.01 1.03 22.40
CA PHE A 90 2.92 0.51 21.38
C PHE A 90 4.31 1.15 21.47
N ARG A 91 5.34 0.37 21.82
CA ARG A 91 6.71 0.85 21.98
C ARG A 91 7.44 1.01 20.65
N ARG A 92 7.14 0.16 19.67
CA ARG A 92 7.80 0.10 18.36
C ARG A 92 6.75 -0.04 17.25
N PRO A 93 5.85 0.96 17.08
CA PRO A 93 4.90 0.93 15.98
C PRO A 93 5.63 1.09 14.64
N PHE A 94 5.27 0.25 13.68
CA PHE A 94 5.85 0.19 12.35
C PHE A 94 4.78 0.48 11.29
N PHE A 95 5.06 1.40 10.38
CA PHE A 95 4.20 1.73 9.24
C PHE A 95 4.87 1.22 7.98
N MET A 96 4.29 0.18 7.37
CA MET A 96 4.71 -0.34 6.07
C MET A 96 3.75 0.20 5.03
N LEU A 97 4.25 1.05 4.14
CA LEU A 97 3.46 1.80 3.17
C LEU A 97 3.94 1.52 1.75
N ALA A 98 3.07 1.63 0.74
CA ALA A 98 3.46 1.45 -0.64
C ALA A 98 4.18 2.70 -1.18
N HIS A 99 3.58 3.89 -1.01
CA HIS A 99 4.06 5.14 -1.62
C HIS A 99 4.26 6.29 -0.62
N HIS A 100 5.05 7.28 -1.02
CA HIS A 100 5.25 8.51 -0.26
C HIS A 100 3.99 9.39 -0.36
N ASP A 101 3.14 9.38 0.66
CA ASP A 101 1.85 10.10 0.85
C ASP A 101 0.79 9.18 1.46
N ASP A 102 1.02 7.87 1.41
CA ASP A 102 0.15 6.87 2.02
C ASP A 102 0.12 6.92 3.55
N GLU A 103 0.98 7.71 4.19
CA GLU A 103 0.89 7.97 5.62
C GLU A 103 -0.20 9.00 5.98
N ILE A 104 -0.63 9.83 5.02
CA ILE A 104 -1.65 10.87 5.21
C ILE A 104 -2.96 10.32 5.79
N PRO A 105 -3.52 9.18 5.31
CA PRO A 105 -4.74 8.59 5.87
C PRO A 105 -4.65 8.33 7.39
N CYS A 106 -3.45 8.07 7.91
CA CYS A 106 -3.17 7.77 9.32
C CYS A 106 -2.34 8.85 10.05
N ALA A 107 -2.26 10.08 9.52
CA ALA A 107 -1.49 11.18 10.09
C ALA A 107 -1.75 11.42 11.60
N GLY A 108 -3.00 11.26 12.05
CA GLY A 108 -3.36 11.35 13.46
C GLY A 108 -2.75 10.23 14.30
N VAL A 109 -2.91 8.98 13.87
CA VAL A 109 -2.32 7.81 14.54
C VAL A 109 -0.79 7.90 14.56
N LEU A 110 -0.18 8.22 13.41
CA LEU A 110 1.25 8.41 13.29
C LEU A 110 1.74 9.52 14.23
N GLY A 111 0.98 10.62 14.29
CA GLY A 111 1.26 11.74 15.17
C GLY A 111 1.13 11.46 16.68
N LEU A 112 0.34 10.47 17.08
CA LEU A 112 0.26 9.99 18.47
C LEU A 112 1.44 9.10 18.85
N MET A 113 2.05 8.46 17.86
CA MET A 113 3.20 7.58 18.05
C MET A 113 4.52 8.36 18.00
N GLY A 114 4.59 9.38 17.14
CA GLY A 114 5.69 10.34 17.05
C GLY A 114 7.04 9.67 16.92
N GLU A 115 7.97 10.02 17.80
CA GLU A 115 9.36 9.54 17.82
C GLU A 115 9.50 8.01 17.99
N ARG A 116 8.44 7.31 18.42
CA ARG A 116 8.45 5.84 18.53
C ARG A 116 8.16 5.17 17.20
N ALA A 117 7.49 5.84 16.28
CA ALA A 117 7.13 5.25 15.01
C ALA A 117 8.36 5.02 14.12
N ARG A 118 8.29 3.96 13.33
CA ARG A 118 9.18 3.70 12.19
C ARG A 118 8.32 3.65 10.94
N VAL A 119 8.76 4.31 9.87
CA VAL A 119 8.04 4.34 8.60
C VAL A 119 8.91 3.73 7.52
N CYS A 120 8.34 2.83 6.72
CA CYS A 120 9.02 2.23 5.58
C CYS A 120 8.10 2.30 4.37
N TRP A 121 8.60 2.87 3.28
CA TRP A 121 7.93 2.87 1.98
C TRP A 121 8.50 1.76 1.10
N LEU A 122 7.63 0.99 0.45
CA LEU A 122 8.01 -0.07 -0.47
C LEU A 122 8.63 0.50 -1.74
N THR A 123 8.01 1.54 -2.30
CA THR A 123 8.39 2.09 -3.60
C THR A 123 9.16 3.40 -3.48
N ASN A 124 9.91 3.74 -4.51
CA ASN A 124 10.45 5.09 -4.72
C ASN A 124 9.37 6.10 -5.18
N SER A 125 8.13 5.63 -5.45
CA SER A 125 6.99 6.42 -5.92
C SER A 125 7.21 7.14 -7.25
N ASP A 126 7.93 6.49 -8.16
CA ASP A 126 8.22 7.01 -9.49
C ASP A 126 7.06 6.87 -10.50
N GLY A 127 5.95 6.21 -10.18
CA GLY A 127 4.89 5.88 -11.15
C GLY A 127 4.15 7.08 -11.73
N LEU A 128 4.07 8.18 -10.99
CA LEU A 128 3.40 9.42 -11.43
C LEU A 128 4.32 10.41 -12.15
N TYR A 129 5.52 9.99 -12.57
CA TYR A 129 6.50 10.87 -13.23
C TYR A 129 5.92 11.61 -14.45
N PHE A 130 4.99 11.00 -15.19
CA PHE A 130 4.33 11.58 -16.36
C PHE A 130 3.41 12.77 -16.03
N GLU A 131 3.06 13.00 -14.76
CA GLU A 131 2.36 14.21 -14.32
C GLU A 131 3.33 15.40 -14.13
N SER A 132 4.64 15.17 -14.26
CA SER A 132 5.74 16.14 -14.11
C SER A 132 6.61 16.23 -15.39
N ASP A 133 7.54 17.19 -15.41
CA ASP A 133 8.58 17.29 -16.45
C ASP A 133 9.88 16.56 -16.03
N LEU A 134 9.85 15.75 -14.98
CA LEU A 134 11.00 15.01 -14.45
C LEU A 134 11.04 13.58 -14.98
N GLU A 135 12.25 13.07 -15.17
CA GLU A 135 12.48 11.64 -15.40
C GLU A 135 12.09 10.80 -14.17
N PRO A 136 11.69 9.53 -14.32
CA PRO A 136 11.19 8.68 -13.22
C PRO A 136 12.09 8.69 -11.98
N ALA A 137 13.39 8.49 -12.15
CA ALA A 137 14.34 8.48 -11.03
C ALA A 137 14.40 9.82 -10.29
N ALA A 138 14.44 10.94 -11.03
CA ALA A 138 14.45 12.27 -10.44
C ALA A 138 13.13 12.60 -9.73
N TYR A 139 12.01 12.12 -10.28
CA TYR A 139 10.69 12.23 -9.66
C TYR A 139 10.61 11.42 -8.36
N GLY A 140 11.12 10.18 -8.34
CA GLY A 140 11.20 9.36 -7.13
C GLY A 140 12.04 10.02 -6.02
N GLU A 141 13.19 10.61 -6.36
CA GLU A 141 14.00 11.37 -5.39
C GLU A 141 13.27 12.59 -4.81
N LEU A 142 12.46 13.29 -5.62
CA LEU A 142 11.59 14.37 -5.14
C LEU A 142 10.58 13.81 -4.13
N ARG A 143 9.86 12.75 -4.50
CA ARG A 143 8.80 12.12 -3.67
C ARG A 143 9.35 11.60 -2.34
N LYS A 144 10.56 11.03 -2.33
CA LYS A 144 11.26 10.63 -1.10
C LYS A 144 11.48 11.79 -0.14
N LYS A 145 11.94 12.94 -0.64
CA LYS A 145 12.15 14.15 0.17
C LYS A 145 10.83 14.69 0.73
N GLU A 146 9.79 14.72 -0.10
CA GLU A 146 8.44 15.13 0.31
C GLU A 146 7.92 14.23 1.45
N GLY A 147 8.07 12.90 1.32
CA GLY A 147 7.64 11.94 2.33
C GLY A 147 8.39 12.03 3.66
N ILE A 148 9.70 12.24 3.62
CA ILE A 148 10.50 12.47 4.83
C ILE A 148 10.04 13.76 5.55
N GLU A 149 9.83 14.86 4.82
CA GLU A 149 9.34 16.10 5.43
C GLU A 149 7.89 15.96 5.95
N SER A 150 7.05 15.17 5.29
CA SER A 150 5.69 14.86 5.78
C SER A 150 5.73 14.14 7.13
N VAL A 151 6.41 12.99 7.23
CA VAL A 151 6.42 12.21 8.49
C VAL A 151 7.15 12.92 9.64
N LYS A 152 8.09 13.82 9.32
CA LYS A 152 8.74 14.69 10.29
C LYS A 152 7.75 15.62 10.99
N LEU A 153 6.71 16.10 10.30
CA LEU A 153 5.62 16.86 10.93
C LEU A 153 4.80 16.00 11.91
N ALA A 154 4.74 14.69 11.70
CA ALA A 154 4.16 13.73 12.64
C ALA A 154 5.08 13.41 13.83
N GLY A 155 6.33 13.89 13.84
CA GLY A 155 7.33 13.64 14.87
C GLY A 155 8.23 12.44 14.61
N VAL A 156 8.21 11.88 13.40
CA VAL A 156 9.10 10.78 13.00
C VAL A 156 10.44 11.35 12.52
N ALA A 157 11.53 11.00 13.19
CA ALA A 157 12.86 11.45 12.79
C ALA A 157 13.32 10.76 11.48
N PRO A 158 14.09 11.42 10.60
CA PRO A 158 14.53 10.85 9.32
C PRO A 158 15.25 9.49 9.45
N GLU A 159 16.05 9.29 10.50
CA GLU A 159 16.75 8.03 10.78
C GLU A 159 15.80 6.87 11.15
N ARG A 160 14.53 7.17 11.43
CA ARG A 160 13.45 6.20 11.64
C ARG A 160 12.59 6.01 10.40
N THR A 161 13.08 6.46 9.25
CA THR A 161 12.43 6.25 7.94
C THR A 161 13.31 5.38 7.05
N ARG A 162 12.67 4.59 6.17
CA ARG A 162 13.33 3.83 5.11
C ARG A 162 12.50 3.87 3.84
N CYS A 163 13.16 3.84 2.70
CA CYS A 163 12.54 3.51 1.42
C CYS A 163 13.24 2.25 0.90
N LEU A 164 12.47 1.26 0.44
CA LEU A 164 13.03 0.05 -0.16
C LEU A 164 13.36 0.25 -1.65
N ASP A 165 13.06 1.45 -2.19
CA ASP A 165 13.48 1.94 -3.50
C ASP A 165 13.09 1.06 -4.70
N PHE A 166 12.04 0.24 -4.56
CA PHE A 166 11.47 -0.46 -5.71
C PHE A 166 10.76 0.53 -6.64
N SER A 167 11.07 0.47 -7.93
CA SER A 167 10.41 1.31 -8.93
C SER A 167 8.98 0.85 -9.14
N GLU A 168 8.03 1.78 -8.99
CA GLU A 168 6.62 1.56 -9.30
C GLU A 168 6.44 1.29 -10.80
N VAL A 169 7.19 2.01 -11.65
CA VAL A 169 7.23 1.75 -13.10
C VAL A 169 7.66 0.31 -13.41
N GLU A 170 8.71 -0.21 -12.75
CA GLU A 170 9.13 -1.60 -12.95
C GLU A 170 8.11 -2.61 -12.44
N ILE A 171 7.50 -2.35 -11.29
CA ILE A 171 6.44 -3.22 -10.73
C ILE A 171 5.28 -3.31 -11.73
N TYR A 172 4.77 -2.18 -12.20
CA TYR A 172 3.68 -2.15 -13.19
C TYR A 172 4.07 -2.81 -14.51
N ARG A 173 5.30 -2.63 -14.99
CA ARG A 173 5.79 -3.34 -16.18
C ARG A 173 5.72 -4.86 -16.02
N HIS A 174 6.14 -5.38 -14.87
CA HIS A 174 6.09 -6.82 -14.59
C HIS A 174 4.64 -7.32 -14.45
N LEU A 175 3.79 -6.57 -13.73
CA LEU A 175 2.38 -6.90 -13.58
C LEU A 175 1.65 -6.94 -14.93
N ALA A 176 1.84 -5.92 -15.77
CA ALA A 176 1.27 -5.88 -17.12
C ALA A 176 1.84 -6.99 -18.03
N ALA A 177 3.13 -7.31 -17.93
CA ALA A 177 3.74 -8.39 -18.69
C ALA A 177 3.19 -9.77 -18.26
N LEU A 178 2.92 -9.98 -16.98
CA LEU A 178 2.22 -11.16 -16.46
C LEU A 178 0.78 -11.23 -16.99
N HIS A 179 0.03 -10.13 -16.89
CA HIS A 179 -1.36 -10.07 -17.36
C HIS A 179 -1.49 -10.40 -18.84
N SER A 180 -0.58 -9.86 -19.67
CA SER A 180 -0.57 -10.09 -21.12
C SER A 180 0.06 -11.43 -21.53
N GLY A 181 0.66 -12.19 -20.59
CA GLY A 181 1.36 -13.43 -20.87
C GLY A 181 2.71 -13.24 -21.59
N LYS A 182 3.22 -12.01 -21.68
CA LYS A 182 4.58 -11.72 -22.22
C LYS A 182 5.69 -12.19 -21.28
N MET A 183 5.36 -12.33 -19.99
CA MET A 183 6.27 -12.81 -18.96
C MET A 183 5.57 -13.91 -18.17
N THR A 184 6.31 -14.96 -17.82
CA THR A 184 5.87 -15.99 -16.89
C THR A 184 6.20 -15.60 -15.46
N ILE A 185 5.51 -16.17 -14.48
CA ILE A 185 5.82 -15.90 -13.07
C ILE A 185 7.25 -16.32 -12.67
N GLY A 186 7.85 -17.30 -13.34
CA GLY A 186 9.25 -17.66 -13.11
C GLY A 186 10.24 -16.57 -13.56
N GLN A 187 9.89 -15.77 -14.57
CA GLN A 187 10.72 -14.65 -15.02
C GLN A 187 10.51 -13.40 -14.16
N ALA A 188 9.28 -13.17 -13.68
CA ALA A 188 8.98 -12.05 -12.79
C ALA A 188 9.37 -12.32 -11.33
N GLY A 189 9.59 -13.59 -10.97
CA GLY A 189 9.75 -14.06 -9.61
C GLY A 189 10.87 -13.37 -8.85
N ASP A 190 12.02 -13.16 -9.50
CA ASP A 190 13.21 -12.56 -8.88
C ASP A 190 12.93 -11.16 -8.30
N LEU A 191 12.17 -10.32 -9.03
CA LEU A 191 11.78 -9.00 -8.54
C LEU A 191 10.93 -9.12 -7.26
N PHE A 192 9.90 -9.96 -7.28
CA PHE A 192 8.98 -10.09 -6.17
C PHE A 192 9.57 -10.83 -4.97
N ASP A 193 10.49 -11.78 -5.20
CA ASP A 193 11.29 -12.41 -4.15
C ASP A 193 12.22 -11.38 -3.48
N ALA A 194 12.87 -10.50 -4.25
CA ALA A 194 13.68 -9.40 -3.71
C ALA A 194 12.85 -8.38 -2.93
N MET A 195 11.65 -8.05 -3.40
CA MET A 195 10.70 -7.22 -2.66
C MET A 195 10.33 -7.85 -1.32
N PHE A 196 9.98 -9.14 -1.32
CA PHE A 196 9.66 -9.86 -0.08
C PHE A 196 10.83 -9.85 0.90
N GLU A 197 12.03 -10.20 0.46
CA GLU A 197 13.23 -10.23 1.31
C GLU A 197 13.56 -8.85 1.91
N SER A 198 13.35 -7.78 1.14
CA SER A 198 13.54 -6.41 1.62
C SER A 198 12.50 -6.02 2.67
N VAL A 199 11.24 -6.45 2.52
CA VAL A 199 10.19 -6.24 3.52
C VAL A 199 10.46 -7.06 4.79
N GLU A 200 11.00 -8.28 4.68
CA GLU A 200 11.46 -9.06 5.84
C GLU A 200 12.54 -8.30 6.62
N GLN A 201 13.55 -7.76 5.94
CA GLN A 201 14.61 -6.94 6.56
C GLN A 201 14.04 -5.66 7.20
N ALA A 202 13.01 -5.06 6.61
CA ALA A 202 12.33 -3.89 7.18
C ALA A 202 11.58 -4.25 8.48
N VAL A 203 10.89 -5.39 8.53
CA VAL A 203 10.23 -5.89 9.75
C VAL A 203 11.28 -6.18 10.83
N GLU A 204 12.41 -6.79 10.49
CA GLU A 204 13.50 -7.07 11.42
C GLU A 204 14.12 -5.79 11.98
N TRP A 205 14.39 -4.80 11.12
CA TRP A 205 14.85 -3.48 11.56
C TRP A 205 13.85 -2.78 12.49
N ALA A 206 12.56 -2.98 12.23
CA ALA A 206 11.51 -2.34 13.00
C ALA A 206 11.21 -3.03 14.33
N GLU A 207 11.50 -4.32 14.48
CA GLU A 207 11.14 -5.16 15.64
C GLU A 207 9.74 -4.85 16.19
N PRO A 208 8.69 -4.87 15.36
CA PRO A 208 7.44 -4.20 15.69
C PRO A 208 6.72 -4.88 16.86
N ASP A 209 6.03 -4.08 17.67
CA ASP A 209 4.94 -4.55 18.53
C ASP A 209 3.55 -4.15 18.00
N ALA A 210 3.51 -3.25 17.02
CA ALA A 210 2.37 -2.97 16.16
C ALA A 210 2.80 -2.68 14.73
N VAL A 211 1.99 -3.10 13.75
CA VAL A 211 2.20 -2.86 12.33
C VAL A 211 0.95 -2.20 11.73
N PHE A 212 1.16 -1.16 10.93
CA PHE A 212 0.15 -0.40 10.20
C PHE A 212 0.47 -0.49 8.71
N MET A 213 -0.52 -0.85 7.89
CA MET A 213 -0.37 -1.00 6.43
C MET A 213 -1.65 -0.61 5.70
N GLN A 214 -1.59 -0.43 4.38
CA GLN A 214 -2.77 -0.29 3.53
C GLN A 214 -3.63 -1.56 3.62
N ALA A 215 -4.94 -1.44 3.43
CA ALA A 215 -5.86 -2.58 3.45
C ALA A 215 -5.81 -3.37 2.15
N TRP A 216 -5.87 -4.70 2.26
CA TRP A 216 -6.11 -5.60 1.13
C TRP A 216 -7.55 -5.44 0.63
N GLN A 217 -7.74 -4.57 -0.36
CA GLN A 217 -9.08 -4.13 -0.78
C GLN A 217 -9.26 -4.00 -2.30
N GLY A 218 -8.29 -4.45 -3.11
CA GLY A 218 -8.40 -4.38 -4.57
C GLY A 218 -8.38 -2.96 -5.11
N GLY A 219 -7.93 -1.99 -4.31
CA GLY A 219 -7.94 -0.57 -4.69
C GLY A 219 -6.75 -0.16 -5.55
N HIS A 220 -5.58 -0.72 -5.25
CA HIS A 220 -4.33 -0.45 -5.96
C HIS A 220 -3.40 -1.66 -5.84
N PRO A 221 -2.78 -2.14 -6.94
CA PRO A 221 -2.00 -3.38 -6.92
C PRO A 221 -0.81 -3.30 -5.96
N GLU A 222 -0.12 -2.18 -5.87
CA GLU A 222 1.04 -2.03 -4.98
C GLU A 222 0.65 -1.90 -3.51
N HIS A 223 -0.53 -1.37 -3.20
CA HIS A 223 -1.05 -1.31 -1.83
C HIS A 223 -1.33 -2.72 -1.33
N ASP A 224 -1.99 -3.50 -2.17
CA ASP A 224 -2.30 -4.90 -1.92
C ASP A 224 -1.00 -5.74 -1.82
N LEU A 225 -0.03 -5.54 -2.73
CA LEU A 225 1.28 -6.19 -2.64
C LEU A 225 2.01 -5.82 -1.34
N SER A 226 2.08 -4.53 -0.98
CA SER A 226 2.70 -4.08 0.28
C SER A 226 2.05 -4.75 1.50
N HIS A 227 0.71 -4.79 1.54
CA HIS A 227 -0.04 -5.49 2.59
C HIS A 227 0.36 -6.96 2.67
N PHE A 228 0.30 -7.67 1.55
CA PHE A 228 0.57 -9.11 1.48
C PHE A 228 2.02 -9.44 1.88
N LEU A 229 2.99 -8.71 1.35
CA LEU A 229 4.42 -8.88 1.67
C LEU A 229 4.68 -8.64 3.15
N CYS A 230 4.11 -7.57 3.72
CA CYS A 230 4.26 -7.25 5.14
C CYS A 230 3.63 -8.33 6.02
N ARG A 231 2.43 -8.81 5.67
CA ARG A 231 1.77 -9.90 6.38
C ARG A 231 2.61 -11.16 6.41
N LEU A 232 3.18 -11.55 5.27
CA LEU A 232 4.04 -12.73 5.16
C LEU A 232 5.35 -12.58 5.93
N ALA A 233 5.95 -11.39 5.89
CA ALA A 233 7.16 -11.07 6.65
C ALA A 233 6.92 -11.14 8.17
N VAL A 234 5.75 -10.69 8.64
CA VAL A 234 5.36 -10.84 10.05
C VAL A 234 5.16 -12.31 10.43
N GLU A 235 4.66 -13.18 9.55
CA GLU A 235 4.63 -14.63 9.83
C GLU A 235 6.01 -15.19 10.03
N ARG A 236 6.95 -14.86 9.14
CA ARG A 236 8.35 -15.29 9.26
C ARG A 236 8.98 -14.79 10.56
N TRP A 237 8.71 -13.54 10.93
CA TRP A 237 9.17 -12.95 12.20
C TRP A 237 8.70 -13.78 13.41
N VAL A 238 7.43 -14.18 13.43
CA VAL A 238 6.86 -15.01 14.50
C VAL A 238 7.40 -16.44 14.47
N GLU A 239 7.57 -17.03 13.29
CA GLU A 239 8.19 -18.37 13.13
C GLU A 239 9.64 -18.42 13.64
N LYS A 240 10.36 -17.30 13.59
CA LYS A 240 11.70 -17.15 14.20
C LYS A 240 11.66 -17.03 15.73
N GLY A 241 10.48 -17.17 16.36
CA GLY A 241 10.31 -17.15 17.82
C GLY A 241 10.06 -15.77 18.41
N ASN A 242 9.89 -14.73 17.59
CA ASN A 242 9.61 -13.39 18.09
C ASN A 242 8.12 -13.21 18.46
N PRO A 243 7.78 -12.28 19.37
CA PRO A 243 6.39 -11.98 19.69
C PRO A 243 5.59 -11.47 18.48
N PRO A 244 4.32 -11.88 18.32
CA PRO A 244 3.47 -11.38 17.24
C PRO A 244 3.08 -9.91 17.47
N PRO A 245 3.33 -8.99 16.52
CA PRO A 245 2.84 -7.63 16.63
C PRO A 245 1.33 -7.54 16.45
N ALA A 246 0.70 -6.52 17.03
CA ALA A 246 -0.67 -6.15 16.65
C ALA A 246 -0.68 -5.66 15.20
N MET A 247 -1.61 -6.15 14.36
CA MET A 247 -1.67 -5.76 12.95
C MET A 247 -2.93 -4.97 12.63
N PHE A 248 -2.74 -3.78 12.06
CA PHE A 248 -3.81 -2.90 11.62
C PHE A 248 -3.66 -2.59 10.14
N HIS A 249 -4.79 -2.50 9.46
CA HIS A 249 -4.83 -1.98 8.09
C HIS A 249 -5.73 -0.76 7.95
N MET A 250 -5.38 0.09 6.99
CA MET A 250 -6.08 1.33 6.70
C MET A 250 -6.52 1.37 5.24
N PRO A 251 -7.77 1.75 4.94
CA PRO A 251 -8.19 1.98 3.57
C PRO A 251 -7.43 3.19 3.01
N ALA A 252 -6.88 3.06 1.81
CA ALA A 252 -6.28 4.18 1.08
C ALA A 252 -7.28 4.71 0.04
N TYR A 253 -7.57 3.95 -1.01
CA TYR A 253 -8.60 4.26 -1.98
C TYR A 253 -9.23 2.99 -2.56
N GLU A 254 -10.51 3.09 -2.94
CA GLU A 254 -11.32 2.01 -3.50
C GLU A 254 -12.28 2.60 -4.53
N TYR A 255 -12.50 1.87 -5.63
CA TYR A 255 -13.21 2.36 -6.83
C TYR A 255 -12.62 3.71 -7.32
N THR A 256 -11.32 3.68 -7.65
CA THR A 256 -10.43 4.81 -7.97
C THR A 256 -10.26 5.79 -6.82
N VAL A 257 -11.27 6.62 -6.53
CA VAL A 257 -11.22 7.64 -5.48
C VAL A 257 -12.56 7.82 -4.76
N LEU A 258 -13.60 7.06 -5.15
CA LEU A 258 -14.95 7.25 -4.65
C LEU A 258 -15.04 7.04 -3.13
N LEU A 259 -14.27 6.11 -2.59
CA LEU A 259 -14.24 5.75 -1.18
C LEU A 259 -12.86 5.97 -0.55
N ALA A 260 -12.14 7.03 -0.93
CA ALA A 260 -10.81 7.24 -0.36
C ALA A 260 -10.86 7.40 1.17
N PHE A 261 -9.92 6.73 1.82
CA PHE A 261 -9.72 6.69 3.26
C PHE A 261 -10.87 6.03 4.04
N ARG A 262 -11.72 5.23 3.39
CA ARG A 262 -12.82 4.48 4.02
C ARG A 262 -12.91 3.07 3.47
N PHE A 263 -13.22 2.09 4.33
CA PHE A 263 -13.56 0.76 3.85
C PHE A 263 -14.93 0.79 3.16
N ASN A 264 -15.09 0.06 2.05
CA ASN A 264 -16.39 -0.06 1.38
C ASN A 264 -17.53 -0.46 2.31
N PRO A 265 -18.77 -0.07 2.00
CA PRO A 265 -19.94 -0.41 2.82
C PRO A 265 -20.14 -1.92 3.06
N LEU A 266 -19.55 -2.79 2.23
CA LEU A 266 -19.66 -4.24 2.35
C LEU A 266 -18.55 -4.86 3.21
N TYR A 267 -17.53 -4.09 3.61
CA TYR A 267 -16.47 -4.55 4.48
C TYR A 267 -17.04 -5.04 5.82
N ARG A 268 -16.82 -6.32 6.09
CA ARG A 268 -17.36 -7.06 7.25
C ARG A 268 -16.39 -7.13 8.42
N GLY A 269 -15.17 -6.67 8.26
CA GLY A 269 -14.19 -6.62 9.33
C GLY A 269 -14.54 -5.56 10.37
N GLN A 270 -13.81 -5.59 11.49
CA GLN A 270 -13.93 -4.56 12.51
C GLN A 270 -13.43 -3.22 11.96
N ARG A 271 -14.21 -2.16 12.24
CA ARG A 271 -13.87 -0.77 11.93
C ARG A 271 -13.54 -0.02 13.20
N ILE A 272 -12.54 0.82 13.13
CA ILE A 272 -12.14 1.76 14.15
C ILE A 272 -12.15 3.14 13.50
N ARG A 273 -12.90 4.09 14.06
CA ARG A 273 -13.00 5.45 13.54
C ARG A 273 -12.50 6.43 14.58
N MET A 274 -11.35 7.04 14.32
CA MET A 274 -10.74 8.01 15.21
C MET A 274 -11.04 9.42 14.72
N LYS A 275 -11.73 10.21 15.56
CA LYS A 275 -11.86 11.64 15.33
C LYS A 275 -10.54 12.33 15.69
N LEU A 276 -10.06 13.14 14.77
CA LEU A 276 -8.87 13.97 14.96
C LEU A 276 -9.22 15.17 15.82
N LEU A 277 -8.34 15.48 16.77
CA LEU A 277 -8.35 16.76 17.47
C LEU A 277 -7.95 17.87 16.49
N PRO A 278 -8.33 19.14 16.76
CA PRO A 278 -7.98 20.26 15.88
C PRO A 278 -6.48 20.33 15.55
N ALA A 279 -5.60 20.12 16.53
CA ALA A 279 -4.15 20.12 16.33
C ALA A 279 -3.63 18.94 15.48
N GLU A 280 -4.34 17.81 15.47
CA GLU A 280 -3.99 16.65 14.65
C GLU A 280 -4.47 16.81 13.22
N LEU A 281 -5.66 17.38 13.04
CA LEU A 281 -6.16 17.75 11.72
C LEU A 281 -5.26 18.82 11.09
N ASP A 282 -4.86 19.85 11.84
CA ASP A 282 -3.89 20.86 11.38
C ASP A 282 -2.58 20.21 10.92
N ARG A 283 -2.03 19.30 11.73
CA ARG A 283 -0.83 18.54 11.38
C ARG A 283 -1.02 17.75 10.09
N LYS A 284 -2.13 17.03 9.94
CA LYS A 284 -2.48 16.29 8.73
C LYS A 284 -2.55 17.18 7.49
N LEU A 285 -3.13 18.38 7.62
CA LEU A 285 -3.19 19.34 6.52
C LEU A 285 -1.79 19.88 6.16
N ARG A 286 -0.91 20.09 7.15
CA ARG A 286 0.50 20.43 6.90
C ARG A 286 1.27 19.29 6.23
N MET A 287 1.03 18.04 6.65
CA MET A 287 1.59 16.85 5.99
C MET A 287 1.18 16.76 4.52
N ILE A 288 -0.12 16.93 4.21
CA ILE A 288 -0.61 17.00 2.83
C ILE A 288 0.12 18.10 2.02
N SER A 289 0.44 19.22 2.67
CA SER A 289 1.12 20.36 2.03
C SER A 289 2.60 20.09 1.72
N CYS A 290 3.19 19.03 2.28
CA CYS A 290 4.56 18.59 1.95
C CYS A 290 4.67 17.93 0.56
N TYR A 291 3.56 17.72 -0.15
CA TYR A 291 3.52 17.05 -1.45
C TYR A 291 3.12 17.99 -2.60
N PRO A 292 3.94 19.00 -2.95
CA PRO A 292 3.70 19.83 -4.12
C PRO A 292 3.57 19.01 -5.41
N SER A 293 4.32 17.89 -5.54
CA SER A 293 4.21 17.00 -6.69
C SER A 293 2.82 16.38 -6.88
N GLN A 294 2.01 16.26 -5.80
CA GLN A 294 0.70 15.61 -5.81
C GLN A 294 -0.49 16.58 -5.78
N GLN A 295 -0.26 17.88 -5.92
CA GLN A 295 -1.34 18.87 -5.79
C GLN A 295 -2.51 18.60 -6.76
N ARG A 296 -2.22 18.17 -7.99
CA ARG A 296 -3.25 17.82 -8.99
C ARG A 296 -4.12 16.64 -8.52
N LEU A 297 -3.52 15.63 -7.92
CA LEU A 297 -4.25 14.47 -7.38
C LEU A 297 -5.15 14.91 -6.22
N PHE A 298 -4.63 15.74 -5.30
CA PHE A 298 -5.43 16.29 -4.20
C PHE A 298 -6.57 17.18 -4.69
N GLU A 299 -6.38 17.95 -5.76
CA GLU A 299 -7.46 18.74 -6.37
C GLU A 299 -8.55 17.85 -6.98
N LYS A 300 -8.18 16.76 -7.68
CA LYS A 300 -9.15 15.76 -8.19
C LYS A 300 -9.95 15.19 -7.01
N PHE A 301 -9.27 14.83 -5.93
CA PHE A 301 -9.91 14.31 -4.72
C PHE A 301 -10.89 15.32 -4.10
N ARG A 302 -10.48 16.58 -3.96
CA ARG A 302 -11.35 17.68 -3.50
C ARG A 302 -12.61 17.83 -4.35
N LYS A 303 -12.47 17.78 -5.68
CA LYS A 303 -13.61 17.89 -6.61
C LYS A 303 -14.59 16.73 -6.44
N VAL A 304 -14.08 15.50 -6.34
CA VAL A 304 -14.93 14.31 -6.14
C VAL A 304 -15.68 14.40 -4.82
N LEU A 305 -14.99 14.70 -3.71
CA LEU A 305 -15.66 14.85 -2.41
C LEU A 305 -16.66 16.01 -2.38
N GLY A 306 -16.35 17.13 -3.03
CA GLY A 306 -17.28 18.26 -3.16
C GLY A 306 -18.56 17.90 -3.92
N ALA A 307 -18.46 17.07 -4.96
CA ALA A 307 -19.62 16.57 -5.68
C ALA A 307 -20.47 15.60 -4.82
N LEU A 308 -19.82 14.79 -3.99
CA LEU A 308 -20.48 13.82 -3.10
C LEU A 308 -21.07 14.44 -1.82
N SER A 309 -20.65 15.65 -1.44
CA SER A 309 -21.11 16.29 -0.20
C SER A 309 -22.56 16.81 -0.29
N ILE A 310 -23.03 17.15 -1.50
CA ILE A 310 -24.37 17.75 -1.71
C ILE A 310 -25.52 16.80 -1.31
N PRO A 311 -25.56 15.52 -1.72
CA PRO A 311 -26.64 14.60 -1.32
C PRO A 311 -26.44 14.05 0.11
N SER A 312 -25.20 14.04 0.60
CA SER A 312 -24.82 13.35 1.82
C SER A 312 -25.02 14.19 3.09
N ALA A 313 -25.07 15.51 2.97
CA ALA A 313 -25.36 16.44 4.07
C ALA A 313 -26.72 16.19 4.76
N MET A 314 -27.71 15.63 4.04
CA MET A 314 -29.02 15.26 4.58
C MET A 314 -28.97 13.98 5.44
N LEU A 315 -27.91 13.17 5.32
CA LEU A 315 -27.73 11.90 6.03
C LEU A 315 -26.71 12.01 7.18
N GLY A 316 -26.36 13.24 7.61
CA GLY A 316 -25.37 13.47 8.66
C GLY A 316 -23.93 13.09 8.27
N ARG A 317 -23.63 13.00 6.98
CA ARG A 317 -22.27 12.70 6.47
C ARG A 317 -21.42 13.99 6.37
N PRO A 318 -20.07 13.87 6.28
CA PRO A 318 -19.18 15.02 6.16
C PRO A 318 -19.57 15.94 5.01
N ARG A 319 -19.64 17.25 5.29
CA ARG A 319 -20.03 18.30 4.33
C ARG A 319 -18.84 18.97 3.65
N THR A 320 -17.66 18.89 4.25
CA THR A 320 -16.42 19.50 3.73
C THR A 320 -15.29 18.48 3.70
N LEU A 321 -14.22 18.80 2.94
CA LEU A 321 -13.01 18.00 2.91
C LEU A 321 -12.40 17.88 4.32
N GLU A 322 -12.36 18.96 5.07
CA GLU A 322 -11.83 19.00 6.43
C GLU A 322 -12.64 18.09 7.36
N GLN A 323 -13.97 18.08 7.22
CA GLN A 323 -14.81 17.14 7.97
C GLN A 323 -14.53 15.68 7.57
N TRP A 324 -14.25 15.41 6.30
CA TRP A 324 -13.86 14.08 5.84
C TRP A 324 -12.50 13.67 6.41
N LEU A 325 -11.50 14.55 6.30
CA LEU A 325 -10.13 14.31 6.77
C LEU A 325 -10.03 14.27 8.31
N SER A 326 -10.99 14.86 9.04
CA SER A 326 -11.04 14.84 10.51
C SER A 326 -11.41 13.48 11.11
N VAL A 327 -11.70 12.47 10.28
CA VAL A 327 -11.91 11.09 10.73
C VAL A 327 -10.95 10.17 10.00
N GLU A 328 -10.15 9.45 10.76
CA GLU A 328 -9.33 8.34 10.28
C GLU A 328 -10.09 7.04 10.51
N GLU A 329 -10.04 6.13 9.52
CA GLU A 329 -10.64 4.81 9.61
C GLU A 329 -9.55 3.76 9.43
N PHE A 330 -9.58 2.71 10.25
CA PHE A 330 -8.67 1.57 10.17
C PHE A 330 -9.33 0.37 10.85
N GLY A 331 -8.69 -0.79 10.82
CA GLY A 331 -9.20 -1.99 11.46
C GLY A 331 -8.09 -2.99 11.75
N PRO A 332 -8.29 -3.96 12.66
CA PRO A 332 -7.37 -5.08 12.75
C PRO A 332 -7.37 -5.86 11.44
N VAL A 333 -6.19 -6.36 11.03
CA VAL A 333 -6.07 -7.24 9.87
C VAL A 333 -6.82 -8.55 10.17
N PRO A 334 -7.83 -8.94 9.37
CA PRO A 334 -8.53 -10.21 9.59
C PRO A 334 -7.60 -11.42 9.44
N GLU A 335 -7.60 -12.33 10.40
CA GLU A 335 -6.74 -13.53 10.40
C GLU A 335 -6.96 -14.45 9.19
N GLY A 336 -8.19 -14.45 8.65
CA GLY A 336 -8.62 -15.36 7.58
C GLY A 336 -8.75 -14.73 6.19
N ILE A 337 -7.97 -13.69 5.87
CA ILE A 337 -7.93 -13.16 4.50
C ILE A 337 -7.42 -14.26 3.54
N ASP A 338 -8.18 -14.53 2.48
CA ASP A 338 -7.72 -15.34 1.36
C ASP A 338 -7.06 -14.43 0.31
N TYR A 339 -5.74 -14.28 0.41
CA TYR A 339 -4.95 -13.49 -0.55
C TYR A 339 -4.94 -14.07 -1.97
N THR A 340 -5.42 -15.30 -2.15
CA THR A 340 -5.49 -15.94 -3.47
C THR A 340 -6.80 -15.65 -4.22
N ALA A 341 -7.72 -14.94 -3.57
CA ALA A 341 -9.02 -14.56 -4.09
C ALA A 341 -9.16 -13.04 -4.24
N SER A 342 -9.98 -12.65 -5.22
CA SER A 342 -10.37 -11.25 -5.42
C SER A 342 -11.07 -10.73 -4.17
N THR A 343 -10.83 -9.46 -3.85
CA THR A 343 -11.51 -8.77 -2.73
C THR A 343 -12.96 -8.44 -3.06
N HIS A 344 -13.29 -8.45 -4.36
CA HIS A 344 -14.61 -8.16 -4.89
C HIS A 344 -15.31 -9.42 -5.40
N PHE A 345 -16.64 -9.36 -5.51
CA PHE A 345 -17.40 -10.43 -6.14
C PHE A 345 -17.08 -10.56 -7.65
N HIS A 346 -16.77 -9.44 -8.29
CA HIS A 346 -16.42 -9.37 -9.70
C HIS A 346 -15.08 -8.66 -9.85
N GLU A 347 -14.11 -9.33 -10.47
CA GLU A 347 -12.72 -8.87 -10.58
C GLU A 347 -12.58 -7.49 -11.25
N PHE A 348 -13.48 -7.12 -12.15
CA PHE A 348 -13.53 -5.75 -12.72
C PHE A 348 -13.42 -4.62 -11.69
N PHE A 349 -13.88 -4.85 -10.45
CA PHE A 349 -13.80 -3.85 -9.39
C PHE A 349 -12.45 -3.83 -8.67
N ASP A 350 -11.62 -4.87 -8.82
CA ASP A 350 -10.21 -4.80 -8.44
C ASP A 350 -9.45 -3.98 -9.48
N TYR A 351 -8.64 -3.02 -9.01
CA TYR A 351 -7.71 -2.23 -9.82
C TYR A 351 -8.40 -1.59 -11.03
N MET A 352 -9.61 -1.08 -10.79
CA MET A 352 -10.48 -0.59 -11.85
C MET A 352 -9.80 0.55 -12.62
N PHE A 353 -9.58 0.31 -13.92
CA PHE A 353 -8.88 1.21 -14.85
C PHE A 353 -7.36 1.33 -14.66
N GLU A 354 -6.75 0.47 -13.85
CA GLU A 354 -5.30 0.40 -13.80
C GLU A 354 -4.75 -0.19 -15.10
N ASP A 355 -3.83 0.55 -15.72
CA ASP A 355 -3.15 0.15 -16.94
C ASP A 355 -1.69 0.63 -16.93
N PHE A 356 -0.84 -0.13 -17.63
CA PHE A 356 0.53 0.27 -17.90
C PHE A 356 0.82 0.09 -19.39
N GLU A 357 1.15 1.19 -20.06
CA GLU A 357 1.43 1.24 -21.51
C GLU A 357 0.30 0.59 -22.35
N GLY A 358 -0.95 0.79 -21.93
CA GLY A 358 -2.14 0.24 -22.60
C GLY A 358 -2.41 -1.24 -22.33
N THR A 359 -1.66 -1.87 -21.42
CA THR A 359 -1.92 -3.22 -20.94
C THR A 359 -2.60 -3.16 -19.57
N PRO A 360 -3.79 -3.77 -19.39
CA PRO A 360 -4.47 -3.75 -18.09
C PRO A 360 -3.65 -4.42 -16.99
N VAL A 361 -3.82 -3.95 -15.75
CA VAL A 361 -3.39 -4.66 -14.54
C VAL A 361 -4.64 -5.16 -13.82
N SER A 362 -4.75 -6.48 -13.70
CA SER A 362 -5.87 -7.14 -13.00
C SER A 362 -5.41 -8.04 -11.86
N PHE A 363 -6.31 -8.37 -10.94
CA PHE A 363 -6.00 -9.29 -9.85
C PHE A 363 -5.60 -10.67 -10.36
N SER A 364 -6.44 -11.32 -11.19
CA SER A 364 -6.21 -12.70 -11.62
C SER A 364 -5.01 -12.86 -12.55
N GLY A 365 -4.75 -11.88 -13.41
CA GLY A 365 -3.68 -11.91 -14.40
C GLY A 365 -2.33 -11.37 -13.89
N SER A 366 -2.33 -10.52 -12.87
CA SER A 366 -1.11 -9.80 -12.45
C SER A 366 -0.75 -10.08 -11.00
N VAL A 367 -1.61 -9.75 -10.04
CA VAL A 367 -1.29 -9.84 -8.60
C VAL A 367 -1.37 -11.27 -8.08
N ARG A 368 -2.40 -12.03 -8.45
CA ARG A 368 -2.62 -13.40 -7.98
C ARG A 368 -1.48 -14.36 -8.35
N PRO A 369 -0.89 -14.35 -9.56
CA PRO A 369 0.30 -15.14 -9.86
C PRO A 369 1.46 -14.86 -8.91
N VAL A 370 1.70 -13.58 -8.57
CA VAL A 370 2.73 -13.15 -7.62
C VAL A 370 2.46 -13.69 -6.21
N VAL A 371 1.23 -13.55 -5.72
CA VAL A 371 0.82 -14.11 -4.42
C VAL A 371 1.05 -15.62 -4.38
N LEU A 372 0.62 -16.34 -5.42
CA LEU A 372 0.78 -17.79 -5.49
C LEU A 372 2.25 -18.23 -5.56
N HIS A 373 3.10 -17.48 -6.24
CA HIS A 373 4.55 -17.70 -6.27
C HIS A 373 5.15 -17.58 -4.88
N LEU A 374 4.92 -16.45 -4.21
CA LEU A 374 5.48 -16.16 -2.89
C LEU A 374 4.99 -17.15 -1.83
N LEU A 375 3.71 -17.55 -1.84
CA LEU A 375 3.18 -18.57 -0.93
C LEU A 375 3.84 -19.94 -1.13
N ARG A 376 4.16 -20.32 -2.38
CA ARG A 376 4.87 -21.57 -2.68
C ARG A 376 6.33 -21.48 -2.20
N SER A 377 7.03 -20.41 -2.56
CA SER A 377 8.42 -20.16 -2.13
C SER A 377 8.55 -20.17 -0.61
N TYR A 378 7.63 -19.51 0.09
CA TYR A 378 7.55 -19.48 1.55
C TYR A 378 7.38 -20.88 2.14
N SER A 379 6.40 -21.64 1.65
CA SER A 379 6.12 -23.01 2.12
C SER A 379 7.31 -23.94 1.92
N SER A 380 8.00 -23.83 0.79
CA SER A 380 9.21 -24.62 0.50
C SER A 380 10.37 -24.28 1.44
N ARG A 381 10.60 -22.99 1.76
CA ARG A 381 11.63 -22.57 2.73
C ARG A 381 11.32 -23.10 4.14
N LYS A 382 10.05 -23.06 4.57
CA LYS A 382 9.61 -23.56 5.87
C LYS A 382 9.87 -25.06 6.07
N LEU A 383 9.59 -25.86 5.03
CA LEU A 383 9.86 -27.30 5.07
C LEU A 383 11.36 -27.61 5.19
N LYS A 384 12.21 -26.88 4.47
CA LYS A 384 13.68 -27.04 4.55
C LYS A 384 14.22 -26.72 5.95
N ASN A 385 13.82 -25.58 6.53
CA ASN A 385 14.26 -25.20 7.88
C ASN A 385 13.83 -26.21 8.96
N THR A 386 12.66 -26.82 8.79
CA THR A 386 12.17 -27.85 9.74
C THR A 386 13.03 -29.12 9.64
N ALA A 387 13.41 -29.54 8.42
CA ALA A 387 14.23 -30.72 8.20
C ALA A 387 15.68 -30.54 8.70
N GLU A 388 16.24 -29.33 8.62
CA GLU A 388 17.61 -29.04 9.11
C GLU A 388 17.69 -28.92 10.65
N SER A 389 16.56 -28.71 11.33
CA SER A 389 16.48 -28.61 12.79
C SER A 389 16.26 -29.94 13.52
N GLN A 390 16.01 -31.02 12.78
CA GLN A 390 15.83 -32.40 13.27
C GLN A 390 17.11 -33.20 13.05
#